data_AF-A0A7V9ETU6-F1
#
_entry.id   AF-A0A7V9ETU6-F1
#
_cell.length_a   1.000
_cell.length_b   1.000
_cell.length_c   1.000
_cell.angle_alpha   90.00
_cell.angle_beta   90.00
_cell.angle_gamma   90.00
#
_symmetry.space_group_name_H-M   'P 1'
#
loop_
_entity.id
_entity.type
_entity.pdbx_description
1 polymer ?
#
loop_
_entity_poly.entity_id
_entity_poly.type
_entity_poly.pdbx_seq_one_letter_code
_entity_poly.pdbx_strand_id
1 'polypeptide(L)'
;EFTLSSEVEAEYKPHALIPLAVSAPTITSHPCRTPTAADCARRRAFTLVEMLVVIVIISILLVLVIPAMNPRKDAIDFTKAGEAIKSAIEQARNYAQTKNTYVWLGFYEEDGSQDSTTPSTPGNGRLIVSTVASKDGTTIYIPGSTGTNPIDPTRLLQVSKLTKINNVHAPLFAPGSATGNTFDTRPKPDWNSFTIYNSSRFGELNAPPPNTAPTDGTIYSSKYPFQYPVGTPAPSAQYVFTRTIQFSPTGEARIFSTYDIRKVVEIGLVPTHGNSVPTPISGAGTSAVVFGGNVLSVQFSGIGSMVKIYKK
;
A
#
# COMPACT_ATOMS: atom_id res chain seq x y z
N GLU A 1 14.66 -2.95 -61.20
CA GLU A 1 15.64 -3.49 -60.22
C GLU A 1 14.84 -3.84 -58.97
N PHE A 2 14.34 -5.05 -58.71
CA PHE A 2 14.94 -6.39 -58.66
C PHE A 2 16.22 -6.46 -57.80
N THR A 3 16.03 -6.75 -56.51
CA THR A 3 16.81 -7.80 -55.82
C THR A 3 16.09 -8.25 -54.55
N LEU A 4 15.65 -9.49 -54.60
CA LEU A 4 15.26 -10.36 -53.49
C LEU A 4 16.50 -10.93 -52.79
N SER A 5 16.25 -11.50 -51.62
CA SER A 5 16.99 -12.60 -50.97
C SER A 5 18.17 -12.22 -50.05
N SER A 6 18.04 -12.55 -48.77
CA SER A 6 18.67 -13.78 -48.26
C SER A 6 18.19 -14.08 -46.83
N GLU A 7 17.58 -15.24 -46.69
CA GLU A 7 17.22 -15.91 -45.44
C GLU A 7 18.47 -16.19 -44.59
N VAL A 8 18.37 -15.99 -43.28
CA VAL A 8 19.38 -16.46 -42.32
C VAL A 8 18.78 -17.69 -41.63
N GLU A 9 19.14 -18.87 -42.13
CA GLU A 9 18.94 -20.14 -41.44
C GLU A 9 19.74 -20.13 -40.13
N ALA A 10 19.03 -20.18 -39.00
CA ALA A 10 19.63 -20.48 -37.72
C ALA A 10 19.80 -22.00 -37.60
N GLU A 11 21.03 -22.45 -37.84
CA GLU A 11 21.48 -23.83 -37.70
C GLU A 11 21.28 -24.34 -36.27
N TYR A 12 20.34 -25.26 -36.09
CA TYR A 12 20.05 -25.94 -34.83
C TYR A 12 21.08 -27.06 -34.61
N LYS A 13 22.04 -26.81 -33.72
CA LYS A 13 23.09 -27.75 -33.31
C LYS A 13 22.60 -28.58 -32.11
N PRO A 14 22.43 -29.91 -32.21
CA PRO A 14 22.01 -30.72 -31.07
C PRO A 14 23.16 -30.85 -30.06
N HIS A 15 22.93 -30.35 -28.85
CA HIS A 15 23.84 -30.49 -27.72
C HIS A 15 23.93 -31.97 -27.29
N ALA A 16 25.16 -32.47 -27.29
CA ALA A 16 25.52 -33.80 -26.81
C ALA A 16 25.06 -34.01 -25.37
N LEU A 17 24.33 -35.10 -25.14
CA LEU A 17 23.91 -35.59 -23.85
C LEU A 17 25.13 -35.97 -23.02
N ILE A 18 25.34 -35.26 -21.91
CA ILE A 18 26.33 -35.61 -20.88
C ILE A 18 25.75 -36.79 -20.09
N PRO A 19 26.41 -37.97 -20.06
CA PRO A 19 25.95 -39.05 -19.22
C PRO A 19 26.26 -38.72 -17.75
N LEU A 20 25.22 -38.48 -16.96
CA LEU A 20 25.30 -38.49 -15.49
C LEU A 20 25.57 -39.93 -15.04
N ALA A 21 26.84 -40.25 -14.83
CA ALA A 21 27.26 -41.46 -14.14
C ALA A 21 26.80 -41.38 -12.67
N VAL A 22 25.61 -41.93 -12.39
CA VAL A 22 25.15 -42.20 -11.03
C VAL A 22 25.99 -43.36 -10.50
N SER A 23 26.98 -43.03 -9.66
CA SER A 23 27.76 -44.03 -8.91
C SER A 23 26.83 -44.72 -7.90
N ALA A 24 26.43 -45.95 -8.21
CA ALA A 24 25.74 -46.81 -7.26
C ALA A 24 26.64 -47.08 -6.04
N PRO A 25 26.13 -46.99 -4.80
CA PRO A 25 26.93 -47.36 -3.63
C PRO A 25 27.13 -48.87 -3.59
N THR A 26 28.40 -49.28 -3.51
CA THR A 26 28.84 -50.65 -3.23
C THR A 26 28.23 -51.14 -1.93
N ILE A 27 27.25 -52.04 -2.01
CA ILE A 27 26.68 -52.74 -0.84
C ILE A 27 27.69 -53.82 -0.42
N THR A 28 28.49 -53.51 0.59
CA THR A 28 29.31 -54.51 1.28
C THR A 28 28.41 -55.40 2.14
N SER A 29 28.22 -56.64 1.70
CA SER A 29 27.54 -57.70 2.44
C SER A 29 28.21 -57.95 3.79
N HIS A 30 27.54 -57.60 4.88
CA HIS A 30 27.97 -57.95 6.24
C HIS A 30 27.60 -59.40 6.55
N PRO A 31 28.47 -60.17 7.21
CA PRO A 31 28.16 -61.53 7.62
C PRO A 31 27.00 -61.56 8.61
N CYS A 32 26.05 -62.45 8.34
CA CYS A 32 24.93 -62.82 9.20
C CYS A 32 25.46 -63.23 10.58
N ARG A 33 25.34 -62.34 11.57
CA ARG A 33 25.50 -62.69 12.98
C ARG A 33 24.16 -63.26 13.46
N THR A 34 24.20 -64.53 13.84
CA THR A 34 23.18 -65.23 14.61
C THR A 34 22.71 -64.38 15.80
N PRO A 35 21.40 -64.26 16.05
CA PRO A 35 20.90 -63.53 17.22
C PRO A 35 21.18 -64.36 18.48
N THR A 36 22.22 -63.98 19.23
CA THR A 36 22.38 -64.40 20.61
C THR A 36 21.34 -63.68 21.46
N ALA A 37 20.39 -64.45 21.99
CA ALA A 37 19.42 -64.00 22.98
C ALA A 37 20.12 -63.62 24.28
N ALA A 38 20.50 -62.35 24.44
CA ALA A 38 20.75 -61.70 25.74
C ALA A 38 21.19 -60.25 25.52
N ASP A 39 20.29 -59.41 25.01
CA ASP A 39 20.35 -57.98 25.28
C ASP A 39 18.90 -57.49 25.33
N CYS A 40 18.27 -57.72 26.48
CA CYS A 40 17.13 -56.92 26.91
C CYS A 40 17.63 -55.47 26.96
N ALA A 41 17.56 -54.78 25.81
CA ALA A 41 17.64 -53.34 25.74
C ALA A 41 16.60 -52.83 26.72
N ARG A 42 17.08 -52.47 27.92
CA ARG A 42 16.29 -51.91 28.99
C ARG A 42 15.71 -50.65 28.40
N ARG A 43 14.51 -50.74 27.84
CA ARG A 43 13.71 -49.58 27.44
C ARG A 43 13.63 -48.77 28.71
N ARG A 44 14.42 -47.70 28.79
CA ARG A 44 14.33 -46.73 29.88
C ARG A 44 12.96 -46.09 29.67
N ALA A 45 11.97 -46.65 30.33
CA ALA A 45 10.64 -46.06 30.38
C ALA A 45 10.79 -44.74 31.13
N PHE A 46 10.38 -43.65 30.48
CA PHE A 46 10.29 -42.35 31.13
C PHE A 46 9.42 -42.49 32.38
N THR A 47 9.97 -42.09 33.51
CA THR A 47 9.20 -42.06 34.76
C THR A 47 8.23 -40.87 34.71
N LEU A 48 7.09 -40.98 35.40
CA LEU A 48 6.13 -39.87 35.52
C LEU A 48 6.78 -38.60 36.08
N VAL A 49 7.78 -38.76 36.97
CA VAL A 49 8.52 -37.64 37.58
C VAL A 49 9.41 -36.93 36.56
N GLU A 50 10.08 -37.66 35.67
CA GLU A 50 10.90 -37.03 34.62
C GLU A 50 10.04 -36.19 33.66
N MET A 51 8.88 -36.70 33.26
CA MET A 51 7.95 -35.92 32.44
C MET A 51 7.39 -34.71 33.21
N LEU A 52 7.14 -34.84 34.52
CA LEU A 52 6.69 -33.73 35.37
C LEU A 52 7.74 -32.61 35.46
N VAL A 53 9.01 -32.93 35.67
CA VAL A 53 10.09 -31.92 35.75
C VAL A 53 10.26 -31.22 34.40
N VAL A 54 10.17 -31.94 33.30
CA VAL A 54 10.30 -31.36 31.95
C VAL A 54 9.19 -30.36 31.67
N ILE A 55 7.93 -30.66 31.99
CA ILE A 55 6.84 -29.69 31.80
C ILE A 55 6.96 -28.46 32.72
N VAL A 56 7.49 -28.64 33.94
CA VAL A 56 7.79 -27.53 34.85
C VAL A 56 8.89 -26.64 34.29
N ILE A 57 9.98 -27.21 33.76
CA ILE A 57 11.06 -26.41 33.17
C ILE A 57 10.59 -25.71 31.89
N ILE A 58 9.87 -26.40 30.99
CA ILE A 58 9.35 -25.79 29.75
C ILE A 58 8.37 -24.65 30.07
N SER A 59 7.49 -24.81 31.07
CA SER A 59 6.55 -23.75 31.46
C SER A 59 7.26 -22.50 32.01
N ILE A 60 8.31 -22.68 32.83
CA ILE A 60 9.13 -21.56 33.32
C ILE A 60 9.83 -20.85 32.15
N LEU A 61 10.41 -21.61 31.21
CA LEU A 61 11.07 -21.04 30.03
C LEU A 61 10.09 -20.24 29.17
N LEU A 62 8.87 -20.73 28.95
CA LEU A 62 7.84 -20.01 28.18
C LEU A 62 7.46 -18.67 28.83
N VAL A 63 7.32 -18.63 30.16
CA VAL A 63 7.01 -17.38 30.90
C VAL A 63 8.12 -16.34 30.73
N LEU A 64 9.38 -16.76 30.71
CA LEU A 64 10.53 -15.86 30.56
C LEU A 64 10.76 -15.37 29.13
N VAL A 65 10.28 -16.10 28.12
CA VAL A 65 10.40 -15.70 26.70
C VAL A 65 9.41 -14.60 26.31
N ILE A 66 8.21 -14.57 26.90
CA ILE A 66 7.15 -13.59 26.60
C ILE A 66 7.56 -12.11 26.80
N PRO A 67 8.20 -11.69 27.92
CA PRO A 67 8.50 -10.28 28.16
C PRO A 67 9.54 -9.68 27.19
N ALA A 68 10.31 -10.49 26.47
CA ALA A 68 11.34 -10.02 25.54
C ALA A 68 10.81 -9.61 24.14
N MET A 69 9.49 -9.71 23.88
CA MET A 69 8.91 -9.51 22.54
C MET A 69 8.13 -8.20 22.32
N ASN A 70 8.12 -7.26 23.26
CA ASN A 70 7.38 -6.00 23.11
C ASN A 70 8.35 -4.82 23.02
N PRO A 71 8.78 -4.42 21.80
CA PRO A 71 8.06 -3.38 21.04
C PRO A 71 8.18 -3.56 19.51
N ARG A 72 7.18 -4.17 18.86
CA ARG A 72 7.13 -4.25 17.38
C ARG A 72 5.74 -4.01 16.77
N LYS A 73 4.69 -3.87 17.59
CA LYS A 73 3.32 -3.70 17.09
C LYS A 73 3.17 -2.44 16.26
N ASP A 74 3.68 -1.30 16.72
CA ASP A 74 3.52 -0.02 16.02
C ASP A 74 4.22 0.00 14.64
N ALA A 75 5.43 -0.56 14.55
CA ALA A 75 6.14 -0.67 13.27
C ALA A 75 5.45 -1.66 12.29
N ILE A 76 4.89 -2.75 12.81
CA ILE A 76 4.10 -3.71 12.03
C ILE A 76 2.81 -3.04 11.55
N ASP A 77 2.11 -2.32 12.42
CA ASP A 77 0.84 -1.66 12.11
C ASP A 77 1.03 -0.49 11.13
N PHE A 78 2.15 0.22 11.25
CA PHE A 78 2.52 1.24 10.27
C PHE A 78 2.86 0.65 8.89
N THR A 79 3.57 -0.49 8.85
CA THR A 79 3.78 -1.20 7.58
C THR A 79 2.45 -1.65 6.96
N LYS A 80 1.51 -2.15 7.77
CA LYS A 80 0.16 -2.49 7.31
C LYS A 80 -0.60 -1.29 6.76
N ALA A 81 -0.38 -0.08 7.28
CA ALA A 81 -0.99 1.14 6.74
C ALA A 81 -0.59 1.38 5.28
N GLY A 82 0.71 1.28 4.97
CA GLY A 82 1.20 1.39 3.59
C GLY A 82 0.62 0.32 2.67
N GLU A 83 0.57 -0.93 3.14
CA GLU A 83 -0.02 -2.05 2.38
C GLU A 83 -1.53 -1.90 2.18
N ALA A 84 -2.26 -1.36 3.17
CA ALA A 84 -3.69 -1.10 3.04
C ALA A 84 -3.99 -0.06 1.95
N ILE A 85 -3.18 1.01 1.87
CA ILE A 85 -3.30 2.03 0.83
C ILE A 85 -2.95 1.44 -0.55
N LYS A 86 -1.86 0.68 -0.64
CA LYS A 86 -1.48 -0.03 -1.86
C LYS A 86 -2.61 -0.95 -2.33
N SER A 87 -3.16 -1.76 -1.43
CA SER A 87 -4.26 -2.67 -1.73
C SER A 87 -5.52 -1.92 -2.17
N ALA A 88 -5.84 -0.76 -1.56
CA ALA A 88 -6.99 0.04 -1.94
C ALA A 88 -6.85 0.61 -3.37
N ILE A 89 -5.65 1.09 -3.74
CA ILE A 89 -5.34 1.57 -5.08
C ILE A 89 -5.45 0.45 -6.12
N GLU A 90 -4.85 -0.71 -5.83
CA GLU A 90 -4.89 -1.88 -6.73
C GLU A 90 -6.32 -2.42 -6.90
N GLN A 91 -7.08 -2.51 -5.81
CA GLN A 91 -8.48 -2.94 -5.84
C GLN A 91 -9.36 -1.97 -6.62
N ALA A 92 -9.22 -0.66 -6.41
CA ALA A 92 -10.00 0.35 -7.13
C ALA A 92 -9.75 0.28 -8.64
N ARG A 93 -8.48 0.15 -9.05
CA ARG A 93 -8.12 0.00 -10.47
C ARG A 93 -8.66 -1.29 -11.07
N ASN A 94 -8.49 -2.41 -10.38
CA ASN A 94 -8.99 -3.70 -10.84
C ASN A 94 -10.51 -3.69 -10.97
N TYR A 95 -11.23 -3.08 -10.03
CA TYR A 95 -12.67 -2.94 -10.10
C TYR A 95 -13.09 -2.13 -11.33
N ALA A 96 -12.43 -1.00 -11.60
CA ALA A 96 -12.70 -0.17 -12.77
C ALA A 96 -12.58 -0.95 -14.08
N GLN A 97 -11.51 -1.75 -14.22
CA GLN A 97 -11.24 -2.56 -15.40
C GLN A 97 -12.19 -3.74 -15.54
N THR A 98 -12.42 -4.50 -14.46
CA THR A 98 -13.24 -5.71 -14.49
C THR A 98 -14.72 -5.42 -14.64
N LYS A 99 -15.18 -4.27 -14.16
CA LYS A 99 -16.58 -3.83 -14.27
C LYS A 99 -16.82 -2.81 -15.37
N ASN A 100 -15.77 -2.43 -16.12
CA ASN A 100 -15.83 -1.44 -17.19
C ASN A 100 -16.57 -0.16 -16.75
N THR A 101 -16.20 0.39 -15.59
CA THR A 101 -16.87 1.54 -14.97
C THR A 101 -15.84 2.52 -14.40
N TYR A 102 -16.27 3.76 -14.17
CA TYR A 102 -15.46 4.73 -13.45
C TYR A 102 -15.49 4.43 -11.95
N VAL A 103 -14.32 4.54 -11.32
CA VAL A 103 -14.13 4.33 -9.88
C VAL A 103 -13.42 5.54 -9.29
N TRP A 104 -13.82 5.94 -8.11
CA TRP A 104 -13.16 6.98 -7.32
C TRP A 104 -12.68 6.40 -6.00
N LEU A 105 -11.41 6.63 -5.70
CA LEU A 105 -10.77 6.33 -4.43
C LEU A 105 -10.49 7.64 -3.72
N GLY A 106 -10.94 7.77 -2.47
CA GLY A 106 -10.82 8.98 -1.68
C GLY A 106 -10.01 8.76 -0.41
N PHE A 107 -9.25 9.79 -0.03
CA PHE A 107 -8.50 9.87 1.22
C PHE A 107 -9.01 11.05 2.07
N TYR A 108 -9.14 10.84 3.37
CA TYR A 108 -9.55 11.85 4.33
C TYR A 108 -8.80 11.63 5.64
N GLU A 109 -8.28 12.69 6.25
CA GLU A 109 -7.62 12.60 7.56
C GLU A 109 -8.59 13.09 8.64
N GLU A 110 -8.91 12.20 9.58
CA GLU A 110 -9.77 12.41 10.74
C GLU A 110 -8.92 12.54 12.00
N ASP A 111 -9.39 13.35 12.95
CA ASP A 111 -8.77 13.44 14.28
C ASP A 111 -8.80 12.07 14.98
N GLY A 112 -7.62 11.45 15.10
CA GLY A 112 -7.43 10.14 15.69
C GLY A 112 -7.57 10.11 17.22
N SER A 113 -7.65 11.26 17.90
CA SER A 113 -7.81 11.36 19.35
C SER A 113 -9.25 11.17 19.84
N GLN A 114 -10.21 11.23 18.92
CA GLN A 114 -11.64 11.11 19.21
C GLN A 114 -12.32 10.00 18.39
N ASP A 115 -13.51 9.61 18.82
CA ASP A 115 -14.38 8.73 18.06
C ASP A 115 -14.90 9.43 16.79
N SER A 116 -15.14 8.65 15.75
CA SER A 116 -15.66 9.19 14.49
C SER A 116 -17.09 9.71 14.66
N THR A 117 -17.31 10.98 14.34
CA THR A 117 -18.62 11.64 14.37
C THR A 117 -19.24 11.74 12.96
N THR A 118 -20.48 12.21 12.86
CA THR A 118 -21.17 12.54 11.60
C THR A 118 -21.72 13.98 11.69
N PRO A 119 -21.14 14.97 10.99
CA PRO A 119 -19.95 14.87 10.14
C PRO A 119 -18.67 14.57 10.95
N SER A 120 -17.67 14.01 10.28
CA SER A 120 -16.35 13.76 10.88
C SER A 120 -15.58 15.06 11.11
N THR A 121 -14.74 15.07 12.16
CA THR A 121 -13.81 16.17 12.45
C THR A 121 -12.49 15.93 11.72
N PRO A 122 -12.10 16.81 10.77
CA PRO A 122 -10.80 16.72 10.12
C PRO A 122 -9.68 16.88 11.15
N GLY A 123 -8.61 16.11 11.01
CA GLY A 123 -7.47 16.18 11.91
C GLY A 123 -6.45 15.10 11.60
N ASN A 124 -5.40 15.05 12.39
CA ASN A 124 -4.33 14.07 12.20
C ASN A 124 -4.61 12.79 12.97
N GLY A 125 -3.97 11.70 12.55
CA GLY A 125 -3.90 10.47 13.34
C GLY A 125 -4.82 9.35 12.89
N ARG A 126 -5.71 9.59 11.92
CA ARG A 126 -6.50 8.53 11.31
C ARG A 126 -6.74 8.82 9.84
N LEU A 127 -6.24 7.96 8.96
CA LEU A 127 -6.51 8.03 7.52
C LEU A 127 -7.71 7.16 7.17
N ILE A 128 -8.72 7.78 6.59
CA ILE A 128 -9.95 7.17 6.10
C ILE A 128 -9.83 6.99 4.59
N VAL A 129 -10.11 5.77 4.12
CA VAL A 129 -10.05 5.40 2.70
C VAL A 129 -11.40 4.83 2.27
N SER A 130 -11.95 5.35 1.18
CA SER A 130 -13.22 4.91 0.60
C SER A 130 -13.12 4.74 -0.90
N THR A 131 -13.73 3.69 -1.42
CA THR A 131 -13.80 3.40 -2.86
C THR A 131 -15.25 3.33 -3.30
N VAL A 132 -15.62 4.13 -4.29
CA VAL A 132 -16.96 4.18 -4.88
C VAL A 132 -16.88 4.04 -6.40
N ALA A 133 -17.91 3.48 -7.03
CA ALA A 133 -17.97 3.32 -8.47
C ALA A 133 -19.27 3.90 -9.04
N SER A 134 -19.23 4.21 -10.33
CA SER A 134 -20.41 4.65 -11.06
C SER A 134 -21.38 3.48 -11.27
N LYS A 135 -22.66 3.70 -10.95
CA LYS A 135 -23.73 2.72 -11.19
C LYS A 135 -23.99 2.46 -12.67
N ASP A 136 -23.81 3.48 -13.50
CA ASP A 136 -24.15 3.44 -14.93
C ASP A 136 -22.93 3.49 -15.86
N GLY A 137 -21.72 3.45 -15.30
CA GLY A 137 -20.49 3.49 -16.09
C GLY A 137 -20.13 4.85 -16.67
N THR A 138 -20.91 5.90 -16.38
CA THR A 138 -20.57 7.27 -16.79
C THR A 138 -19.63 7.93 -15.79
N THR A 139 -19.03 9.06 -16.17
CA THR A 139 -18.21 9.87 -15.26
C THR A 139 -19.02 10.51 -14.13
N ILE A 140 -20.36 10.54 -14.23
CA ILE A 140 -21.32 11.20 -13.30
C ILE A 140 -21.16 12.72 -13.21
N TYR A 141 -19.94 13.24 -13.10
CA TYR A 141 -19.62 14.67 -13.11
C TYR A 141 -19.62 15.25 -14.52
N ILE A 142 -19.67 16.59 -14.60
CA ILE A 142 -19.59 17.37 -15.83
C ILE A 142 -18.10 17.57 -16.20
N PRO A 143 -17.63 17.01 -17.33
CA PRO A 143 -16.29 17.27 -17.84
C PRO A 143 -16.12 18.77 -18.11
N GLY A 144 -14.97 19.34 -17.73
CA GLY A 144 -14.65 20.73 -18.06
C GLY A 144 -15.31 21.80 -17.19
N SER A 145 -16.06 21.43 -16.13
CA SER A 145 -16.57 22.40 -15.13
C SER A 145 -15.47 23.37 -14.68
N THR A 146 -15.76 24.65 -14.49
CA THR A 146 -14.75 25.63 -14.05
C THR A 146 -14.61 25.69 -12.52
N GLY A 147 -15.52 25.04 -11.78
CA GLY A 147 -15.48 24.94 -10.32
C GLY A 147 -15.67 23.51 -9.80
N THR A 148 -15.71 23.38 -8.47
CA THR A 148 -15.99 22.13 -7.76
C THR A 148 -17.32 21.55 -8.23
N ASN A 149 -17.29 20.27 -8.60
CA ASN A 149 -18.43 19.53 -9.09
C ASN A 149 -18.54 18.19 -8.32
N PRO A 150 -19.19 18.19 -7.14
CA PRO A 150 -19.37 16.99 -6.34
C PRO A 150 -20.08 15.89 -7.12
N ILE A 151 -19.61 14.66 -6.96
CA ILE A 151 -20.21 13.49 -7.60
C ILE A 151 -21.52 13.17 -6.90
N ASP A 152 -22.59 12.99 -7.66
CA ASP A 152 -23.92 12.65 -7.15
C ASP A 152 -23.89 11.31 -6.37
N PRO A 153 -24.13 11.32 -5.04
CA PRO A 153 -24.07 10.11 -4.22
C PRO A 153 -25.17 9.10 -4.52
N THR A 154 -26.25 9.50 -5.21
CA THR A 154 -27.32 8.58 -5.60
C THR A 154 -26.94 7.74 -6.82
N ARG A 155 -25.95 8.18 -7.59
CA ARG A 155 -25.42 7.49 -8.77
C ARG A 155 -24.17 6.67 -8.47
N LEU A 156 -23.74 6.63 -7.21
CA LEU A 156 -22.59 5.89 -6.74
C LEU A 156 -22.97 4.60 -6.03
N LEU A 157 -22.17 3.56 -6.25
CA LEU A 157 -22.17 2.33 -5.46
C LEU A 157 -20.88 2.25 -4.64
N GLN A 158 -20.96 1.73 -3.42
CA GLN A 158 -19.78 1.49 -2.61
C GLN A 158 -19.09 0.20 -3.07
N VAL A 159 -17.79 0.28 -3.39
CA VAL A 159 -17.01 -0.87 -3.88
C VAL A 159 -16.51 -1.74 -2.74
N SER A 160 -16.01 -1.10 -1.69
CA SER A 160 -15.42 -1.77 -0.52
C SER A 160 -15.89 -1.09 0.76
N LYS A 161 -15.83 -1.83 1.88
CA LYS A 161 -16.07 -1.23 3.20
C LYS A 161 -15.10 -0.06 3.44
N LEU A 162 -15.58 0.95 4.16
CA LEU A 162 -14.76 2.08 4.60
C LEU A 162 -13.56 1.54 5.40
N THR A 163 -12.35 1.91 4.99
CA THR A 163 -11.13 1.49 5.67
C THR A 163 -10.63 2.62 6.56
N LYS A 164 -10.39 2.31 7.83
CA LYS A 164 -9.81 3.24 8.80
C LYS A 164 -8.42 2.76 9.18
N ILE A 165 -7.43 3.61 8.97
CA ILE A 165 -6.03 3.36 9.30
C ILE A 165 -5.68 4.31 10.45
N ASN A 166 -5.49 3.75 11.64
CA ASN A 166 -5.17 4.54 12.84
C ASN A 166 -3.67 4.82 12.94
N ASN A 167 -3.33 5.82 13.74
CA ASN A 167 -1.95 6.18 14.10
C ASN A 167 -1.08 6.55 12.90
N VAL A 168 -1.67 7.24 11.93
CA VAL A 168 -0.98 7.74 10.74
C VAL A 168 -1.35 9.17 10.42
N HIS A 169 -0.40 9.87 9.83
CA HIS A 169 -0.59 11.19 9.22
C HIS A 169 0.07 11.19 7.83
N ALA A 170 -0.51 11.93 6.89
CA ALA A 170 -0.05 12.00 5.51
C ALA A 170 0.62 13.36 5.19
N PRO A 171 1.92 13.53 5.47
CA PRO A 171 2.64 14.75 5.12
C PRO A 171 3.17 14.72 3.69
N LEU A 172 3.62 15.89 3.21
CA LEU A 172 4.37 16.01 1.96
C LEU A 172 5.88 15.95 2.21
N PHE A 173 6.50 14.83 1.82
CA PHE A 173 7.93 14.67 1.95
C PHE A 173 8.73 15.50 0.94
N ALA A 174 9.99 15.78 1.29
CA ALA A 174 10.99 16.17 0.31
C ALA A 174 11.05 15.13 -0.83
N PRO A 175 11.05 15.56 -2.12
CA PRO A 175 11.17 14.65 -3.26
C PRO A 175 12.43 13.81 -3.18
N GLY A 176 12.36 12.54 -3.61
CA GLY A 176 13.54 11.68 -3.71
C GLY A 176 14.55 12.15 -4.75
N SER A 177 15.75 11.55 -4.75
CA SER A 177 16.81 11.87 -5.70
C SER A 177 16.61 11.29 -7.11
N ALA A 178 15.47 10.61 -7.36
CA ALA A 178 14.91 10.18 -8.64
C ALA A 178 15.36 8.82 -9.23
N THR A 179 16.38 8.12 -8.71
CA THR A 179 17.01 6.99 -9.44
C THR A 179 17.19 5.69 -8.66
N GLY A 180 16.55 5.52 -7.50
CA GLY A 180 16.74 4.30 -6.69
C GLY A 180 15.48 3.71 -6.04
N ASN A 181 15.72 2.63 -5.32
CA ASN A 181 14.70 1.77 -4.72
C ASN A 181 14.52 1.98 -3.21
N THR A 182 15.21 2.95 -2.63
CA THR A 182 15.10 3.32 -1.22
C THR A 182 14.20 4.55 -1.07
N PHE A 183 13.78 4.86 0.17
CA PHE A 183 13.01 6.07 0.44
C PHE A 183 13.68 7.35 -0.08
N ASP A 184 14.96 7.57 0.22
CA ASP A 184 15.65 8.81 -0.19
C ASP A 184 15.93 8.87 -1.70
N THR A 185 16.04 7.72 -2.36
CA THR A 185 16.38 7.62 -3.79
C THR A 185 15.16 7.44 -4.71
N ARG A 186 13.95 7.34 -4.15
CA ARG A 186 12.72 7.09 -4.90
C ARG A 186 12.51 8.08 -6.05
N PRO A 187 11.79 7.69 -7.12
CA PRO A 187 11.39 8.58 -8.20
C PRO A 187 10.76 9.87 -7.69
N LYS A 188 11.07 11.00 -8.34
CA LYS A 188 10.41 12.27 -8.02
C LYS A 188 8.94 12.20 -8.47
N PRO A 189 8.00 12.70 -7.65
CA PRO A 189 6.63 12.91 -8.11
C PRO A 189 6.60 13.78 -9.36
N ASP A 190 5.58 13.60 -10.19
CA ASP A 190 5.47 14.36 -11.44
C ASP A 190 5.36 15.85 -11.16
N TRP A 191 6.20 16.63 -11.86
CA TRP A 191 6.22 18.07 -11.79
C TRP A 191 5.23 18.68 -12.77
N ASN A 192 4.47 19.68 -12.33
CA ASN A 192 3.82 20.65 -13.22
C ASN A 192 4.37 22.05 -12.95
N SER A 193 4.47 22.89 -13.98
CA SER A 193 5.08 24.23 -13.91
C SER A 193 4.44 25.18 -12.89
N PHE A 194 3.25 24.84 -12.37
CA PHE A 194 2.47 25.68 -11.46
C PHE A 194 2.74 25.43 -9.96
N THR A 195 3.03 24.20 -9.50
CA THR A 195 3.13 23.92 -8.04
C THR A 195 4.28 23.04 -7.58
N ILE A 196 5.36 22.98 -8.36
CA ILE A 196 6.66 22.37 -8.03
C ILE A 196 6.61 20.84 -7.82
N TYR A 197 5.59 20.25 -7.18
CA TYR A 197 5.20 18.82 -7.18
C TYR A 197 3.80 18.58 -6.57
N ASN A 198 3.14 19.62 -6.02
CA ASN A 198 1.95 19.43 -5.18
C ASN A 198 0.75 18.84 -5.93
N SER A 199 0.70 19.00 -7.24
CA SER A 199 -0.35 18.40 -8.07
C SER A 199 -0.29 16.87 -8.14
N SER A 200 0.86 16.25 -7.83
CA SER A 200 1.09 14.80 -7.89
C SER A 200 1.34 14.18 -6.51
N ARG A 201 0.87 14.82 -5.44
CA ARG A 201 1.05 14.33 -4.07
C ARG A 201 -0.24 14.40 -3.27
N PHE A 202 -0.41 13.50 -2.30
CA PHE A 202 -1.56 13.48 -1.40
C PHE A 202 -1.09 13.72 0.03
N GLY A 203 -1.73 14.65 0.72
CA GLY A 203 -1.42 14.93 2.13
C GLY A 203 -1.65 16.37 2.56
N GLU A 204 -1.16 16.69 3.75
CA GLU A 204 -1.15 18.05 4.30
C GLU A 204 -0.09 18.91 3.59
N LEU A 205 -0.55 20.03 3.04
CA LEU A 205 0.26 21.05 2.42
C LEU A 205 0.41 22.23 3.37
N ASN A 206 1.62 22.62 3.74
CA ASN A 206 1.81 23.89 4.46
C ASN A 206 1.74 25.09 3.51
N ALA A 207 0.52 25.49 3.15
CA ALA A 207 0.16 26.66 2.34
C ALA A 207 -1.05 27.37 2.99
N PRO A 208 -1.63 28.43 2.42
CA PRO A 208 -2.92 28.94 2.89
C PRO A 208 -4.01 27.87 2.86
N PRO A 209 -5.08 28.02 3.68
CA PRO A 209 -6.21 27.12 3.68
C PRO A 209 -6.71 26.85 2.26
N PRO A 210 -6.98 25.58 1.91
CA PRO A 210 -7.28 24.46 2.80
C PRO A 210 -6.08 23.53 3.14
N ASN A 211 -4.83 23.96 2.97
CA ASN A 211 -3.63 23.22 3.46
C ASN A 211 -3.56 21.76 2.98
N THR A 212 -3.93 21.49 1.72
CA THR A 212 -4.01 20.12 1.21
C THR A 212 -3.43 19.99 -0.18
N ALA A 213 -2.85 18.81 -0.42
CA ALA A 213 -2.50 18.31 -1.73
C ALA A 213 -3.35 17.06 -2.06
N PRO A 214 -3.67 16.80 -3.33
CA PRO A 214 -3.10 17.49 -4.50
C PRO A 214 -3.62 18.92 -4.75
N THR A 215 -2.82 19.78 -5.38
CA THR A 215 -3.15 21.18 -5.78
C THR A 215 -2.40 21.66 -7.04
N ASP A 216 -3.03 22.48 -7.89
CA ASP A 216 -2.40 23.23 -9.01
C ASP A 216 -2.13 24.70 -8.66
N GLY A 217 -2.32 25.08 -7.40
CA GLY A 217 -2.05 26.42 -6.87
C GLY A 217 -3.23 27.37 -7.02
N THR A 218 -4.25 26.99 -7.79
CA THR A 218 -5.51 27.72 -7.94
C THR A 218 -6.64 26.97 -7.24
N ILE A 219 -6.65 25.65 -7.38
CA ILE A 219 -7.61 24.75 -6.75
C ILE A 219 -6.85 23.91 -5.71
N TYR A 220 -7.45 23.70 -4.54
CA TYR A 220 -6.81 22.99 -3.42
C TYR A 220 -7.57 21.73 -3.02
N SER A 221 -8.44 21.23 -3.87
CA SER A 221 -9.19 19.99 -3.65
C SER A 221 -9.46 19.32 -4.99
N SER A 222 -9.80 18.03 -4.96
CA SER A 222 -10.36 17.39 -6.13
C SER A 222 -11.57 18.17 -6.58
N LYS A 223 -11.61 18.47 -7.88
CA LYS A 223 -12.77 19.04 -8.55
C LYS A 223 -13.98 18.10 -8.47
N TYR A 224 -13.75 16.81 -8.27
CA TYR A 224 -14.79 15.79 -8.19
C TYR A 224 -14.75 15.11 -6.81
N PRO A 225 -15.13 15.85 -5.74
CA PRO A 225 -15.24 15.25 -4.42
C PRO A 225 -16.46 14.32 -4.37
N PHE A 226 -16.40 13.32 -3.51
CA PHE A 226 -17.55 12.44 -3.25
C PHE A 226 -17.72 12.23 -1.75
N GLN A 227 -18.92 11.87 -1.32
CA GLN A 227 -19.24 11.63 0.07
C GLN A 227 -19.28 10.14 0.43
N TYR A 228 -19.22 9.86 1.73
CA TYR A 228 -19.60 8.59 2.32
C TYR A 228 -20.53 8.83 3.51
N PRO A 229 -21.58 8.01 3.71
CA PRO A 229 -22.04 6.93 2.82
C PRO A 229 -22.63 7.45 1.50
N VAL A 230 -22.82 6.54 0.54
CA VAL A 230 -23.52 6.77 -0.74
C VAL A 230 -24.81 5.95 -0.77
N GLY A 231 -25.80 6.36 -1.56
CA GLY A 231 -27.09 5.67 -1.57
C GLY A 231 -28.21 6.47 -2.23
N THR A 232 -29.35 5.80 -2.42
CA THR A 232 -30.57 6.38 -2.97
C THR A 232 -31.73 6.08 -2.02
N PRO A 233 -32.36 7.08 -1.37
CA PRO A 233 -32.08 8.52 -1.43
C PRO A 233 -30.68 8.87 -0.87
N ALA A 234 -30.18 10.07 -1.21
CA ALA A 234 -28.87 10.53 -0.77
C ALA A 234 -28.79 10.59 0.77
N PRO A 235 -27.87 9.86 1.42
CA PRO A 235 -27.72 9.90 2.88
C PRO A 235 -26.94 11.14 3.32
N SER A 236 -27.05 11.49 4.61
CA SER A 236 -26.20 12.51 5.22
C SER A 236 -24.73 12.12 5.16
N ALA A 237 -23.87 13.04 4.68
CA ALA A 237 -22.45 12.78 4.55
C ALA A 237 -21.75 12.74 5.91
N GLN A 238 -21.09 11.62 6.21
CA GLN A 238 -20.14 11.52 7.31
C GLN A 238 -18.76 12.03 6.90
N TYR A 239 -18.31 11.63 5.71
CA TYR A 239 -17.03 12.05 5.13
C TYR A 239 -17.26 12.67 3.76
N VAL A 240 -16.50 13.72 3.45
CA VAL A 240 -16.41 14.28 2.09
C VAL A 240 -14.95 14.16 1.65
N PHE A 241 -14.71 13.28 0.70
CA PHE A 241 -13.37 13.01 0.18
C PHE A 241 -13.02 14.05 -0.87
N THR A 242 -12.11 14.94 -0.51
CA THR A 242 -11.57 15.98 -1.39
C THR A 242 -10.23 15.60 -1.99
N ARG A 243 -9.55 14.57 -1.46
CA ARG A 243 -8.31 14.03 -2.04
C ARG A 243 -8.67 12.74 -2.77
N THR A 244 -8.94 12.82 -4.06
CA THR A 244 -9.46 11.68 -4.83
C THR A 244 -8.60 11.29 -6.03
N ILE A 245 -8.58 9.98 -6.30
CA ILE A 245 -8.04 9.37 -7.51
C ILE A 245 -9.23 8.81 -8.28
N GLN A 246 -9.30 9.12 -9.56
CA GLN A 246 -10.26 8.52 -10.47
C GLN A 246 -9.58 7.47 -11.32
N PHE A 247 -10.19 6.30 -11.45
CA PHE A 247 -9.82 5.28 -12.40
C PHE A 247 -10.84 5.26 -13.55
N SER A 248 -10.35 5.32 -14.79
CA SER A 248 -11.18 5.07 -15.97
C SER A 248 -11.52 3.57 -16.10
N PRO A 249 -12.51 3.20 -16.93
CA PRO A 249 -12.76 1.80 -17.28
C PRO A 249 -11.55 1.07 -17.88
N THR A 250 -10.61 1.79 -18.50
CA THR A 250 -9.33 1.24 -18.99
C THR A 250 -8.29 1.07 -17.88
N GLY A 251 -8.58 1.58 -16.68
CA GLY A 251 -7.71 1.54 -15.51
C GLY A 251 -6.65 2.62 -15.50
N GLU A 252 -6.78 3.70 -16.28
CA GLU A 252 -5.93 4.89 -16.14
C GLU A 252 -6.30 5.63 -14.87
N ALA A 253 -5.31 6.00 -14.06
CA ALA A 253 -5.54 6.82 -12.87
C ALA A 253 -5.30 8.30 -13.17
N ARG A 254 -6.27 9.12 -12.79
CA ARG A 254 -6.25 10.58 -12.90
C ARG A 254 -6.48 11.19 -11.54
N ILE A 255 -5.85 12.34 -11.31
CA ILE A 255 -5.90 13.04 -10.03
C ILE A 255 -6.29 14.49 -10.24
N PHE A 256 -6.88 15.07 -9.20
CA PHE A 256 -6.83 16.51 -8.98
C PHE A 256 -7.33 17.33 -10.18
N SER A 257 -8.55 17.11 -10.67
CA SER A 257 -9.14 17.96 -11.74
C SER A 257 -8.46 17.87 -13.11
N THR A 258 -7.28 17.25 -13.24
CA THR A 258 -6.52 17.27 -14.49
C THR A 258 -6.93 16.13 -15.41
N TYR A 259 -7.01 16.43 -16.70
CA TYR A 259 -7.07 15.41 -17.76
C TYR A 259 -5.73 14.67 -17.90
N ASP A 260 -4.70 15.15 -17.20
CA ASP A 260 -3.34 14.63 -17.27
C ASP A 260 -3.17 13.38 -16.42
N ILE A 261 -2.63 12.35 -17.06
CA ILE A 261 -2.19 11.13 -16.40
C ILE A 261 -0.78 11.39 -15.86
N ARG A 262 -0.58 11.17 -14.56
CA ARG A 262 0.72 11.38 -13.89
C ARG A 262 1.52 10.08 -13.85
N LYS A 263 2.82 10.13 -14.16
CA LYS A 263 3.73 8.98 -14.15
C LYS A 263 4.11 8.57 -12.73
N VAL A 264 4.32 9.54 -11.85
CA VAL A 264 4.63 9.30 -10.43
C VAL A 264 3.73 10.15 -9.55
N VAL A 265 2.87 9.49 -8.77
CA VAL A 265 2.06 10.09 -7.72
C VAL A 265 2.50 9.55 -6.37
N GLU A 266 2.56 10.39 -5.35
CA GLU A 266 3.10 10.03 -4.03
C GLU A 266 2.11 10.31 -2.89
N ILE A 267 2.00 9.35 -1.97
CA ILE A 267 1.31 9.47 -0.69
C ILE A 267 2.36 9.25 0.39
N GLY A 268 2.68 10.30 1.15
CA GLY A 268 3.57 10.20 2.30
C GLY A 268 2.81 9.72 3.54
N LEU A 269 3.47 8.98 4.42
CA LEU A 269 2.94 8.53 5.68
C LEU A 269 4.01 8.64 6.77
N VAL A 270 3.60 9.11 7.93
CA VAL A 270 4.37 9.05 9.19
C VAL A 270 3.49 8.46 10.28
N PRO A 271 4.06 7.70 11.23
CA PRO A 271 3.31 7.18 12.36
C PRO A 271 2.95 8.33 13.33
N THR A 272 1.77 8.29 13.91
CA THR A 272 1.32 9.22 14.96
C THR A 272 0.98 8.47 16.23
N HIS A 273 0.85 9.20 17.34
CA HIS A 273 0.24 8.69 18.56
C HIS A 273 -1.04 9.49 18.81
N GLY A 274 -2.20 8.87 18.60
CA GLY A 274 -3.44 9.65 18.48
C GLY A 274 -3.31 10.68 17.35
N ASN A 275 -3.64 11.93 17.62
CA ASN A 275 -3.49 13.05 16.67
C ASN A 275 -2.12 13.75 16.71
N SER A 276 -1.20 13.29 17.54
CA SER A 276 0.14 13.89 17.67
C SER A 276 1.08 13.41 16.57
N VAL A 277 1.53 14.34 15.73
CA VAL A 277 2.48 14.11 14.64
C VAL A 277 3.91 14.30 15.15
N PRO A 278 4.88 13.42 14.79
CA PRO A 278 6.29 13.61 15.12
C PRO A 278 6.82 14.96 14.62
N THR A 279 7.77 15.56 15.35
CA THR A 279 8.40 16.80 14.89
C THR A 279 9.32 16.52 13.69
N PRO A 280 9.20 17.27 12.58
CA PRO A 280 10.14 17.16 11.46
C PRO A 280 11.58 17.50 11.87
N ILE A 281 12.56 16.84 11.25
CA ILE A 281 13.98 17.19 11.39
C ILE A 281 14.26 18.50 10.65
N SER A 282 13.65 18.68 9.48
CA SER A 282 13.79 19.90 8.67
C SER A 282 12.61 20.09 7.73
N GLY A 283 12.47 21.28 7.17
CA GLY A 283 11.37 21.62 6.26
C GLY A 283 10.00 21.68 6.95
N ALA A 284 9.97 21.80 8.29
CA ALA A 284 8.73 22.04 9.03
C ALA A 284 8.02 23.28 8.45
N GLY A 285 6.73 23.15 8.20
CA GLY A 285 5.98 24.22 7.55
C GLY A 285 6.33 24.43 6.08
N THR A 286 6.76 23.39 5.36
CA THR A 286 6.94 23.46 3.90
C THR A 286 6.27 22.28 3.21
N SER A 287 6.17 22.32 1.88
CA SER A 287 5.70 21.18 1.07
C SER A 287 6.83 20.17 0.79
N ALA A 288 7.89 20.16 1.59
CA ALA A 288 9.08 19.32 1.43
C ALA A 288 9.67 18.98 2.81
N VAL A 289 8.88 18.29 3.62
CA VAL A 289 9.22 17.97 5.01
C VAL A 289 10.14 16.75 5.08
N VAL A 290 11.08 16.74 6.02
CA VAL A 290 11.94 15.58 6.32
C VAL A 290 11.70 15.14 7.76
N PHE A 291 11.32 13.88 7.93
CA PHE A 291 11.12 13.26 9.24
C PHE A 291 12.23 12.26 9.56
N GLY A 292 12.49 12.07 10.85
CA GLY A 292 13.34 11.00 11.36
C GLY A 292 12.55 9.72 11.61
N GLY A 293 13.26 8.61 11.79
CA GLY A 293 12.66 7.32 12.12
C GLY A 293 11.85 6.72 10.98
N ASN A 294 10.78 6.00 11.35
CA ASN A 294 9.98 5.21 10.43
C ASN A 294 9.12 6.11 9.52
N VAL A 295 9.40 6.10 8.22
CA VAL A 295 8.59 6.82 7.22
C VAL A 295 8.26 5.91 6.05
N LEU A 296 7.08 6.11 5.45
CA LEU A 296 6.62 5.34 4.30
C LEU A 296 6.13 6.27 3.20
N SER A 297 6.54 6.00 1.98
CA SER A 297 6.01 6.64 0.78
C SER A 297 5.38 5.58 -0.11
N VAL A 298 4.10 5.71 -0.39
CA VAL A 298 3.39 4.89 -1.38
C VAL A 298 3.39 5.67 -2.69
N GLN A 299 4.05 5.13 -3.71
CA GLN A 299 4.02 5.70 -5.06
C GLN A 299 3.25 4.81 -6.01
N PHE A 300 2.50 5.43 -6.92
CA PHE A 300 1.81 4.73 -8.00
C PHE A 300 1.90 5.52 -9.30
N SER A 301 1.73 4.80 -10.40
CA SER A 301 1.65 5.41 -11.74
C SER A 301 0.20 5.55 -12.19
N GLY A 302 -0.06 6.61 -12.94
CA GLY A 302 -1.30 6.84 -13.67
C GLY A 302 -1.56 5.76 -14.71
N ILE A 303 -0.50 5.27 -15.34
CA ILE A 303 -0.53 4.19 -16.34
C ILE A 303 0.04 2.91 -15.74
N GLY A 304 -0.65 1.79 -15.99
CA GLY A 304 -0.24 0.48 -15.49
C GLY A 304 -0.63 0.26 -14.02
N SER A 305 -0.44 -0.96 -13.54
CA SER A 305 -0.87 -1.39 -12.19
C SER A 305 0.21 -1.26 -11.12
N MET A 306 1.33 -0.58 -11.40
CA MET A 306 2.45 -0.52 -10.47
C MET A 306 2.16 0.42 -9.30
N VAL A 307 2.17 -0.15 -8.10
CA VAL A 307 2.18 0.55 -6.82
C VAL A 307 3.36 0.04 -6.00
N LYS A 308 4.20 0.95 -5.50
CA LYS A 308 5.43 0.63 -4.78
C LYS A 308 5.52 1.39 -3.47
N ILE A 309 5.97 0.70 -2.44
CA ILE A 309 6.18 1.27 -1.11
C ILE A 309 7.68 1.46 -0.91
N TYR A 310 8.07 2.67 -0.53
CA TYR A 310 9.42 3.02 -0.12
C TYR A 310 9.43 3.29 1.38
N LYS A 311 10.39 2.69 2.08
CA LYS A 311 10.48 2.75 3.54
C LYS A 311 11.86 3.16 4.02
N LYS A 312 11.91 3.82 5.16
CA LYS A 312 13.11 4.19 5.90
C LYS A 312 12.84 4.04 7.39
#